data_AF-A0AAW8LSD9-F1
#
_entry.id   AF-A0AAW8LSD9-F1
#
_cell.length_a   1.000
_cell.length_b   1.000
_cell.length_c   1.000
_cell.angle_alpha   90.00
_cell.angle_beta   90.00
_cell.angle_gamma   90.00
#
_symmetry.space_group_name_H-M   'P 1'
#
loop_
_entity.id
_entity.type
_entity.pdbx_description
1 polymer ?
#
loop_
_entity_poly.entity_id
_entity_poly.type
_entity_poly.pdbx_seq_one_letter_code
_entity_poly.pdbx_strand_id
1 'polypeptide(L)'
;MCNVLRVQWTITPRTAPQPWLACSGCGDLRAFQASGKIRLNANGRKLDAWLIYKCLICDKSWNRPIFERQNVRDISPSVMEALQSNDPQWIRAETFNLEALRRKSQRIDEFPEFDIEKKIKDEPPDWTKAEIDLTVPLQTGIRLDRLLASELGLSRSMLQKLHDGGTIRAPSDLLRRRLKNGARIVIECCDGFDRELFLKPVTVGF
;
A
#
# COMPACT_ATOMS: atom_id res chain seq x y z
N MET A 1 14.65 30.19 15.64
CA MET A 1 15.09 29.09 14.75
C MET A 1 13.98 28.05 14.74
N CYS A 2 13.45 27.66 13.58
CA CYS A 2 12.43 26.61 13.52
C CYS A 2 13.12 25.26 13.55
N ASN A 3 13.14 24.61 14.72
CA ASN A 3 13.62 23.25 14.88
C ASN A 3 12.52 22.31 14.38
N VAL A 4 12.84 21.48 13.39
CA VAL A 4 11.87 20.60 12.71
C VAL A 4 12.29 19.16 12.91
N LEU A 5 11.42 18.35 13.52
CA LEU A 5 11.55 16.89 13.53
C LEU A 5 11.27 16.38 12.12
N ARG A 6 12.19 15.60 11.55
CA ARG A 6 11.96 14.89 10.28
C ARG A 6 11.82 13.41 10.52
N VAL A 7 10.68 12.86 10.14
CA VAL A 7 10.38 11.44 10.28
C VAL A 7 9.87 10.89 8.96
N GLN A 8 10.27 9.67 8.63
CA GLN A 8 9.71 8.91 7.52
C GLN A 8 8.76 7.86 8.06
N TRP A 9 7.55 7.81 7.52
CA TRP A 9 6.58 6.76 7.79
C TRP A 9 6.45 5.87 6.56
N THR A 10 6.83 4.60 6.71
CA THR A 10 6.63 3.59 5.67
C THR A 10 5.33 2.84 5.96
N ILE A 11 4.34 2.99 5.08
CA ILE A 11 3.01 2.40 5.23
C ILE A 11 2.89 1.15 4.36
N THR A 12 2.76 -0.01 4.99
CA THR A 12 2.65 -1.30 4.30
C THR A 12 1.26 -1.89 4.54
N PRO A 13 0.40 -2.02 3.52
CA PRO A 13 -0.88 -2.71 3.68
C PRO A 13 -0.66 -4.16 4.10
N ARG A 14 -1.44 -4.65 5.07
CA ARG A 14 -1.32 -6.03 5.58
C ARG A 14 -1.93 -7.03 4.61
N THR A 15 -3.18 -6.79 4.26
CA THR A 15 -4.01 -7.70 3.46
C THR A 15 -4.00 -7.29 1.99
N ALA A 16 -3.72 -8.28 1.12
CA ALA A 16 -3.75 -8.09 -0.32
C ALA A 16 -5.18 -7.86 -0.84
N PRO A 17 -5.37 -7.04 -1.89
CA PRO A 17 -6.66 -6.84 -2.52
C PRO A 17 -7.21 -8.14 -3.11
N GLN A 18 -8.53 -8.32 -3.03
CA GLN A 18 -9.22 -9.52 -3.50
C GLN A 18 -10.18 -9.17 -4.66
N PRO A 19 -9.84 -9.49 -5.92
CA PRO A 19 -10.75 -9.31 -7.04
C PRO A 19 -11.90 -10.33 -6.98
N TRP A 20 -13.09 -9.90 -7.36
CA TRP A 20 -14.26 -10.76 -7.53
C TRP A 20 -14.41 -11.20 -8.98
N LEU A 21 -14.46 -12.51 -9.21
CA LEU A 21 -14.48 -13.11 -10.54
C LEU A 21 -15.48 -14.26 -10.59
N ALA A 22 -16.00 -14.55 -11.78
CA ALA A 22 -16.85 -15.71 -12.00
C ALA A 22 -16.00 -16.98 -11.83
N CYS A 23 -16.29 -17.74 -10.77
CA CYS A 23 -15.54 -18.94 -10.46
C CYS A 23 -16.16 -20.14 -11.19
N SER A 24 -15.40 -20.77 -12.09
CA SER A 24 -15.86 -21.97 -12.81
C SER A 24 -16.01 -23.23 -11.93
N GLY A 25 -15.67 -23.16 -10.64
CA GLY A 25 -15.92 -24.24 -9.67
C GLY A 25 -17.20 -24.00 -8.88
N CYS A 26 -17.42 -22.75 -8.44
CA CYS A 26 -18.60 -22.40 -7.65
C CYS A 26 -19.82 -22.05 -8.50
N GLY A 27 -19.64 -21.67 -9.77
CA GLY A 27 -20.72 -21.19 -10.64
C GLY A 27 -21.09 -19.72 -10.46
N ASP A 28 -20.54 -19.03 -9.45
CA ASP A 28 -20.88 -17.65 -9.07
C ASP A 28 -19.66 -16.73 -9.02
N LEU A 29 -19.92 -15.43 -8.83
CA LEU A 29 -18.93 -14.45 -8.41
C LEU A 29 -18.36 -14.80 -7.02
N ARG A 30 -17.04 -14.93 -6.94
CA ARG A 30 -16.29 -15.19 -5.70
C ARG A 30 -15.05 -14.32 -5.63
N ALA A 31 -14.61 -14.03 -4.40
CA ALA A 31 -13.33 -13.40 -4.12
C ALA A 31 -12.18 -14.38 -4.36
N PHE A 32 -11.09 -13.85 -4.93
CA PHE A 32 -9.86 -14.59 -5.19
C PHE A 32 -8.69 -13.95 -4.45
N GLN A 33 -7.75 -14.77 -3.98
CA GLN A 33 -6.53 -14.33 -3.32
C GLN A 33 -5.29 -14.80 -4.07
N ALA A 34 -4.25 -13.97 -4.15
CA ALA A 34 -2.98 -14.35 -4.76
C ALA A 34 -2.35 -15.53 -4.01
N SER A 35 -1.90 -16.55 -4.75
CA SER A 35 -1.34 -17.76 -4.16
C SER A 35 0.15 -17.66 -3.82
N GLY A 36 0.78 -16.51 -4.10
CA GLY A 36 2.23 -16.35 -3.98
C GLY A 36 3.03 -17.11 -5.05
N LYS A 37 2.41 -17.54 -6.16
CA LYS A 37 3.07 -18.34 -7.20
C LYS A 37 2.88 -17.77 -8.59
N ILE A 38 3.94 -17.85 -9.38
CA ILE A 38 3.99 -17.49 -10.78
C ILE A 38 3.96 -18.77 -11.62
N ARG A 39 3.15 -18.76 -12.68
CA ARG A 39 3.20 -19.75 -13.74
C ARG A 39 3.93 -19.15 -14.93
N LEU A 40 4.96 -19.85 -15.40
CA LEU A 40 5.66 -19.54 -16.63
C LEU A 40 5.35 -20.59 -17.69
N ASN A 41 5.18 -20.15 -18.93
CA ASN A 41 5.01 -21.04 -20.08
C ASN A 41 5.84 -20.53 -21.26
N ALA A 42 6.81 -21.34 -21.67
CA ALA A 42 7.68 -21.01 -22.80
C ALA A 42 7.15 -21.61 -24.09
N ASN A 43 7.22 -20.84 -25.18
CA ASN A 43 6.95 -21.31 -26.54
C ASN A 43 8.00 -20.72 -27.49
N GLY A 44 9.07 -21.50 -27.71
CA GLY A 44 10.24 -21.04 -28.45
C GLY A 44 10.87 -19.80 -27.80
N ARG A 45 10.91 -18.68 -28.53
CA ARG A 45 11.45 -17.40 -28.05
C ARG A 45 10.44 -16.54 -27.29
N LYS A 46 9.23 -17.04 -27.07
CA LYS A 46 8.15 -16.33 -26.38
C LYS A 46 7.91 -16.92 -24.99
N LEU A 47 7.57 -16.06 -24.04
CA LEU A 47 7.22 -16.42 -22.68
C LEU A 47 5.86 -15.82 -22.31
N ASP A 48 5.03 -16.63 -21.67
CA ASP A 48 3.83 -16.20 -20.98
C ASP A 48 4.08 -16.30 -19.46
N ALA A 49 3.63 -15.30 -18.70
CA ALA A 49 3.73 -15.27 -17.26
C ALA A 49 2.38 -14.89 -16.64
N TRP A 50 1.94 -15.67 -15.66
CA TRP A 50 0.73 -15.40 -14.89
C TRP A 50 1.00 -15.44 -13.40
N LEU A 51 0.40 -14.52 -12.66
CA LEU A 51 0.25 -14.62 -11.21
C LEU A 51 -0.97 -15.48 -10.90
N ILE A 52 -0.76 -16.56 -10.14
CA ILE A 52 -1.82 -17.49 -9.78
C ILE A 52 -2.62 -16.91 -8.61
N TYR A 53 -3.93 -16.92 -8.75
CA TYR A 53 -4.89 -16.62 -7.71
C TYR A 53 -5.75 -17.85 -7.43
N LYS A 54 -6.30 -17.93 -6.22
CA LYS A 54 -7.14 -19.02 -5.74
C LYS A 54 -8.49 -18.49 -5.26
N CYS A 55 -9.56 -19.16 -5.64
CA CYS A 55 -10.90 -18.88 -5.11
C CYS A 55 -10.90 -19.18 -3.61
N LEU A 56 -11.37 -18.23 -2.80
CA LEU A 56 -11.42 -18.39 -1.34
C LEU A 56 -12.36 -19.49 -0.86
N ILE A 57 -13.28 -19.96 -1.73
CA ILE A 57 -14.28 -20.98 -1.36
C ILE A 57 -13.90 -22.37 -1.81
N CYS A 58 -13.37 -22.53 -3.03
CA CYS A 58 -13.14 -23.86 -3.64
C CYS A 58 -11.70 -24.09 -4.12
N ASP A 59 -10.78 -23.16 -3.85
CA ASP A 59 -9.37 -23.22 -4.25
C ASP A 59 -9.12 -23.37 -5.77
N LYS A 60 -10.14 -23.15 -6.61
CA LYS A 60 -9.95 -23.16 -8.06
C LYS A 60 -9.07 -21.99 -8.48
N SER A 61 -8.13 -22.27 -9.38
CA SER A 61 -7.14 -21.28 -9.81
C SER A 61 -7.70 -20.34 -10.87
N TRP A 62 -7.31 -19.08 -10.77
CA TRP A 62 -7.36 -18.10 -11.85
C TRP A 62 -5.95 -17.61 -12.14
N ASN A 63 -5.53 -17.67 -13.40
CA ASN A 63 -4.20 -17.22 -13.82
C ASN A 63 -4.31 -15.78 -14.33
N ARG A 64 -3.94 -14.80 -13.49
CA ARG A 64 -3.93 -13.40 -13.91
C ARG A 64 -2.73 -13.14 -14.80
N PRO A 65 -2.89 -12.68 -16.05
CA PRO A 65 -1.76 -12.34 -16.90
C PRO A 65 -0.91 -11.23 -16.30
N ILE A 66 0.40 -11.44 -16.28
CA ILE A 66 1.41 -10.39 -16.11
C ILE A 66 1.79 -9.90 -17.51
N PHE A 67 2.21 -10.83 -18.36
CA PHE A 67 2.37 -10.64 -19.80
C PHE A 67 2.13 -11.96 -20.54
N GLU A 68 1.79 -11.85 -21.82
CA GLU A 68 1.56 -12.99 -22.70
C GLU A 68 2.32 -12.76 -24.00
N ARG A 69 2.96 -13.82 -24.51
CA ARG A 69 3.74 -13.86 -25.76
C ARG A 69 4.83 -12.79 -25.85
N GLN A 70 5.45 -12.45 -24.72
CA GLN A 70 6.58 -11.52 -24.69
C GLN A 70 7.84 -12.21 -25.21
N ASN A 71 8.64 -11.52 -26.03
CA ASN A 71 9.93 -12.09 -26.44
C ASN A 71 10.86 -12.15 -25.24
N VAL A 72 11.52 -13.28 -25.02
CA VAL A 72 12.43 -13.46 -23.87
C VAL A 72 13.50 -12.37 -23.82
N ARG A 73 14.00 -11.91 -24.98
CA ARG A 73 15.01 -10.84 -25.06
C ARG A 73 14.50 -9.46 -24.62
N ASP A 74 13.18 -9.27 -24.64
CA ASP A 74 12.51 -8.01 -24.28
C ASP A 74 12.12 -8.02 -22.78
N ILE A 75 12.45 -9.08 -22.03
CA ILE A 75 12.22 -9.19 -20.59
C ILE A 75 13.53 -8.82 -19.89
N SER A 76 13.47 -7.88 -18.94
CA SER A 76 14.69 -7.53 -18.20
C SER A 76 15.20 -8.73 -17.38
N PRO A 77 16.51 -8.88 -17.21
CA PRO A 77 17.08 -9.97 -16.40
C PRO A 77 16.51 -10.02 -14.98
N SER A 78 16.31 -8.86 -14.35
CA SER A 78 15.74 -8.76 -13.00
C SER A 78 14.29 -9.25 -12.91
N VAL A 79 13.47 -8.97 -13.93
CA VAL A 79 12.09 -9.48 -13.99
C VAL A 79 12.10 -10.98 -14.25
N MET A 80 12.96 -11.46 -15.15
CA MET A 80 13.10 -12.89 -15.41
C MET A 80 13.48 -13.66 -14.15
N GLU A 81 14.49 -13.20 -13.41
CA GLU A 81 14.94 -13.79 -12.16
C GLU A 81 13.81 -13.82 -11.13
N ALA A 82 13.13 -12.69 -10.91
CA ALA A 82 12.01 -12.60 -9.97
C ALA A 82 10.87 -13.57 -10.32
N LEU A 83 10.56 -13.73 -11.60
CA LEU A 83 9.53 -14.66 -12.07
C LEU A 83 9.95 -16.12 -11.85
N GLN A 84 11.22 -16.46 -12.11
CA GLN A 84 11.75 -17.82 -11.96
C GLN A 84 11.88 -18.24 -10.49
N SER A 85 12.31 -17.32 -9.62
CA SER A 85 12.50 -17.55 -8.19
C SER A 85 11.20 -17.46 -7.37
N ASN A 86 10.09 -17.02 -7.99
CA ASN A 86 8.89 -16.60 -7.27
C ASN A 86 9.21 -15.55 -6.18
N ASP A 87 9.92 -14.49 -6.57
CA ASP A 87 10.36 -13.45 -5.64
C ASP A 87 9.16 -12.88 -4.84
N PRO A 88 9.15 -13.01 -3.50
CA PRO A 88 8.01 -12.61 -2.69
C PRO A 88 7.72 -11.11 -2.74
N GLN A 89 8.75 -10.26 -2.86
CA GLN A 89 8.57 -8.80 -2.89
C GLN A 89 7.97 -8.36 -4.23
N TRP A 90 8.46 -8.95 -5.32
CA TRP A 90 7.96 -8.70 -6.66
C TRP A 90 6.52 -9.20 -6.83
N ILE A 91 6.23 -10.43 -6.36
CA ILE A 91 4.87 -10.96 -6.33
C ILE A 91 3.96 -10.08 -5.49
N ARG A 92 4.43 -9.57 -4.35
CA ARG A 92 3.64 -8.64 -3.52
C ARG A 92 3.34 -7.36 -4.29
N ALA A 93 4.32 -6.74 -4.94
CA ALA A 93 4.09 -5.55 -5.77
C ALA A 93 3.04 -5.80 -6.87
N GLU A 94 3.13 -6.93 -7.56
CA GLU A 94 2.21 -7.31 -8.64
C GLU A 94 0.82 -7.70 -8.11
N THR A 95 0.73 -8.24 -6.89
CA THR A 95 -0.54 -8.51 -6.19
C THR A 95 -1.29 -7.21 -5.88
N PHE A 96 -0.57 -6.15 -5.52
CA PHE A 96 -1.12 -4.82 -5.24
C PHE A 96 -1.26 -3.95 -6.51
N ASN A 97 -1.06 -4.50 -7.70
CA ASN A 97 -1.32 -3.81 -8.97
C ASN A 97 -2.84 -3.70 -9.22
N LEU A 98 -3.48 -2.73 -8.57
CA LEU A 98 -4.93 -2.53 -8.60
C LEU A 98 -5.44 -2.22 -10.01
N GLU A 99 -4.64 -1.57 -10.84
CA GLU A 99 -4.99 -1.30 -12.22
C GLU A 99 -5.11 -2.60 -13.02
N ALA A 100 -4.13 -3.51 -12.90
CA ALA A 100 -4.18 -4.81 -13.55
C ALA A 100 -5.38 -5.66 -13.07
N LEU A 101 -5.74 -5.56 -11.79
CA LEU A 101 -6.94 -6.21 -11.25
C LEU A 101 -8.24 -5.61 -11.82
N ARG A 102 -8.35 -4.28 -11.89
CA ARG A 102 -9.55 -3.59 -12.41
C ARG A 102 -9.84 -3.91 -13.88
N ARG A 103 -8.80 -4.22 -14.67
CA ARG A 103 -8.98 -4.67 -16.07
C ARG A 103 -9.69 -6.02 -16.19
N LYS A 104 -9.72 -6.83 -15.13
CA LYS A 104 -10.30 -8.18 -15.13
C LYS A 104 -11.47 -8.35 -14.18
N SER A 105 -11.65 -7.43 -13.23
CA SER A 105 -12.71 -7.48 -12.24
C SER A 105 -13.32 -6.09 -12.01
N GLN A 106 -14.65 -6.03 -11.95
CA GLN A 106 -15.40 -4.81 -11.64
C GLN A 106 -15.43 -4.49 -10.15
N ARG A 107 -15.19 -5.49 -9.28
CA ARG A 107 -15.21 -5.34 -7.83
C ARG A 107 -13.93 -5.91 -7.23
N ILE A 108 -13.25 -5.09 -6.44
CA ILE A 108 -12.07 -5.49 -5.69
C ILE A 108 -12.31 -5.12 -4.24
N ASP A 109 -12.23 -6.09 -3.35
CA ASP A 109 -12.23 -5.81 -1.92
C ASP A 109 -10.82 -5.32 -1.54
N GLU A 110 -10.76 -4.09 -1.01
CA GLU A 110 -9.55 -3.45 -0.49
C GLU A 110 -9.66 -3.37 1.03
N PHE A 111 -8.53 -3.56 1.71
CA PHE A 111 -8.48 -3.78 3.15
C PHE A 111 -7.77 -2.60 3.83
N PRO A 112 -8.33 -2.04 4.93
CA PRO A 112 -7.78 -0.84 5.53
C PRO A 112 -6.62 -1.08 6.50
N GLU A 113 -6.28 -2.33 6.81
CA GLU A 113 -5.23 -2.68 7.76
C GLU A 113 -3.84 -2.43 7.16
N PHE A 114 -2.98 -1.79 7.95
CA PHE A 114 -1.60 -1.50 7.57
C PHE A 114 -0.66 -1.62 8.75
N ASP A 115 0.61 -1.79 8.43
CA ASP A 115 1.74 -1.61 9.33
C ASP A 115 2.42 -0.29 9.02
N ILE A 116 2.94 0.33 10.07
CA ILE A 116 3.68 1.58 9.98
C ILE A 116 5.07 1.40 10.59
N GLU A 117 6.09 1.68 9.81
CA GLU A 117 7.46 1.81 10.30
C GLU A 117 7.82 3.29 10.34
N LYS A 118 8.27 3.79 11.51
CA LYS A 118 8.67 5.19 11.71
C LYS A 118 10.19 5.26 11.83
N LYS A 119 10.82 6.02 10.94
CA LYS A 119 12.28 6.25 10.95
C LYS A 119 12.59 7.73 11.12
N ILE A 120 13.22 8.08 12.23
CA ILE A 120 13.68 9.44 12.51
C ILE A 120 14.88 9.75 11.62
N LYS A 121 14.83 10.88 10.90
CA LYS A 121 15.92 11.39 10.06
C LYS A 121 16.68 12.52 10.74
N ASP A 122 15.98 13.37 11.47
CA ASP A 122 16.54 14.53 12.17
C ASP A 122 15.65 14.83 13.38
N GLU A 123 16.25 15.00 14.55
CA GLU A 123 15.58 15.26 15.82
C GLU A 123 16.31 16.38 16.57
N PRO A 124 16.09 17.64 16.21
CA PRO A 124 16.66 18.75 16.94
C PRO A 124 16.01 18.88 18.32
N PRO A 125 16.76 19.30 19.36
CA PRO A 125 16.18 19.61 20.66
C PRO A 125 15.16 20.75 20.50
N ASP A 126 14.03 20.66 21.19
CA ASP A 126 12.96 21.67 21.18
C ASP A 126 12.33 21.94 19.80
N TRP A 127 12.13 20.88 19.01
CA TRP A 127 11.39 20.98 17.77
C TRP A 127 9.95 21.46 17.99
N THR A 128 9.49 22.36 17.11
CA THR A 128 8.15 22.98 17.14
C THR A 128 7.29 22.56 15.94
N LYS A 129 7.88 21.83 14.99
CA LYS A 129 7.21 21.28 13.81
C LYS A 129 7.68 19.86 13.54
N ALA A 130 6.77 19.01 13.10
CA ALA A 130 7.08 17.68 12.60
C ALA A 130 6.81 17.63 11.09
N GLU A 131 7.79 17.18 10.33
CA GLU A 131 7.71 16.91 8.90
C GLU A 131 7.72 15.39 8.70
N ILE A 132 6.61 14.86 8.19
CA ILE A 132 6.40 13.44 7.94
C ILE A 132 6.50 13.19 6.43
N ASP A 133 7.50 12.43 6.03
CA ASP A 133 7.62 11.87 4.68
C ASP A 133 6.91 10.51 4.61
N LEU A 134 5.89 10.38 3.76
CA LEU A 134 5.18 9.12 3.55
C LEU A 134 5.81 8.28 2.43
N THR A 135 6.27 7.10 2.79
CA THR A 135 6.67 6.05 1.84
C THR A 135 5.56 5.01 1.75
N VAL A 136 5.02 4.81 0.54
CA VAL A 136 3.89 3.90 0.30
C VAL A 136 4.30 2.97 -0.85
N PRO A 137 5.04 1.88 -0.56
CA PRO A 137 5.66 1.04 -1.59
C PRO A 137 4.65 0.24 -2.42
N LEU A 138 3.42 0.10 -1.93
CA LEU A 138 2.36 -0.69 -2.56
C LEU A 138 1.12 0.19 -2.79
N GLN A 139 0.48 0.06 -3.96
CA GLN A 139 -0.77 0.79 -4.21
C GLN A 139 -1.85 0.33 -3.23
N THR A 140 -2.53 1.29 -2.59
CA THR A 140 -3.51 0.98 -1.57
C THR A 140 -4.68 1.97 -1.58
N GLY A 141 -5.86 1.47 -1.20
CA GLY A 141 -7.05 2.26 -0.98
C GLY A 141 -7.09 2.99 0.37
N ILE A 142 -6.06 2.84 1.21
CA ILE A 142 -5.99 3.50 2.52
C ILE A 142 -6.07 5.02 2.33
N ARG A 143 -6.97 5.65 3.08
CA ARG A 143 -7.14 7.10 3.10
C ARG A 143 -6.21 7.74 4.12
N LEU A 144 -5.73 8.94 3.80
CA LEU A 144 -4.82 9.65 4.67
C LEU A 144 -5.45 10.06 6.00
N ASP A 145 -6.69 10.54 6.00
CA ASP A 145 -7.38 10.92 7.24
C ASP A 145 -7.49 9.78 8.24
N ARG A 146 -7.73 8.55 7.75
CA ARG A 146 -7.79 7.35 8.59
C ARG A 146 -6.41 7.03 9.19
N LEU A 147 -5.35 7.11 8.39
CA LEU A 147 -3.97 6.93 8.85
C LEU A 147 -3.60 7.93 9.94
N LEU A 148 -3.83 9.23 9.69
CA LEU A 148 -3.49 10.27 10.65
C LEU A 148 -4.35 10.21 11.91
N ALA A 149 -5.65 9.94 11.77
CA ALA A 149 -6.54 9.79 12.92
C ALA A 149 -6.11 8.63 13.83
N SER A 150 -5.73 7.47 13.26
CA SER A 150 -5.29 6.33 14.06
C SER A 150 -3.93 6.57 14.71
N GLU A 151 -2.96 7.12 13.97
CA GLU A 151 -1.59 7.30 14.49
C GLU A 151 -1.47 8.47 15.46
N LEU A 152 -2.29 9.51 15.30
CA LEU A 152 -2.26 10.69 16.19
C LEU A 152 -3.29 10.60 17.32
N GLY A 153 -4.10 9.53 17.38
CA GLY A 153 -5.17 9.38 18.38
C GLY A 153 -6.27 10.44 18.27
N LEU A 154 -6.46 11.05 17.10
CA LEU A 154 -7.39 12.17 16.89
C LEU A 154 -8.67 11.69 16.20
N SER A 155 -9.81 12.29 16.57
CA SER A 155 -11.04 12.13 15.79
C SER A 155 -10.88 12.78 14.40
N ARG A 156 -11.58 12.25 13.39
CA ARG A 156 -11.54 12.83 12.03
C ARG A 156 -12.02 14.28 11.98
N SER A 157 -13.02 14.63 12.79
CA SER A 157 -13.49 16.02 12.92
C SER A 157 -12.45 16.93 13.54
N MET A 158 -11.67 16.44 14.51
CA MET A 158 -10.57 17.21 15.10
C MET A 158 -9.42 17.38 14.11
N LEU A 159 -9.08 16.32 13.38
CA LEU A 159 -8.07 16.36 12.31
C LEU A 159 -8.44 17.40 11.23
N GLN A 160 -9.73 17.44 10.84
CA GLN A 160 -10.23 18.45 9.89
C GLN A 160 -10.12 19.86 10.46
N LYS A 161 -10.52 20.09 11.72
CA LYS A 161 -10.37 21.41 12.37
C LYS A 161 -8.92 21.89 12.43
N LEU A 162 -7.98 21.00 12.76
CA LEU A 162 -6.54 21.31 12.79
C LEU A 162 -5.97 21.59 11.40
N HIS A 163 -6.46 20.89 10.39
CA HIS A 163 -6.10 21.16 9.00
C HIS A 163 -6.63 22.53 8.54
N ASP A 164 -7.91 22.83 8.82
CA ASP A 164 -8.55 24.10 8.45
C ASP A 164 -7.94 25.29 9.22
N GLY A 165 -7.50 25.06 10.46
CA GLY A 165 -6.76 26.03 11.28
C GLY A 165 -5.28 26.19 10.92
N GLY A 166 -4.76 25.44 9.93
CA GLY A 166 -3.37 25.56 9.45
C GLY A 166 -2.30 24.86 10.30
N THR A 167 -2.69 24.21 11.40
CA THR A 167 -1.81 23.41 12.27
C THR A 167 -1.31 22.16 11.54
N ILE A 168 -2.15 21.51 10.74
CA ILE A 168 -1.76 20.39 9.87
C ILE A 168 -1.78 20.88 8.43
N ARG A 169 -0.60 20.95 7.80
CA ARG A 169 -0.45 21.29 6.39
C ARG A 169 -0.20 20.01 5.61
N ALA A 170 -1.19 19.65 4.80
CA ALA A 170 -1.07 18.65 3.75
C ALA A 170 -1.43 19.32 2.41
N PRO A 171 -0.98 18.80 1.26
CA PRO A 171 -1.40 19.30 -0.05
C PRO A 171 -2.94 19.32 -0.13
N SER A 172 -3.54 20.41 -0.62
CA SER A 172 -5.00 20.63 -0.57
C SER A 172 -5.79 19.41 -1.06
N ASP A 173 -6.82 19.00 -0.30
CA ASP A 173 -7.68 17.82 -0.53
C ASP A 173 -7.06 16.45 -0.14
N LEU A 174 -5.87 16.39 0.48
CA LEU A 174 -5.20 15.11 0.81
C LEU A 174 -5.95 14.25 1.83
N LEU A 175 -6.67 14.84 2.79
CA LEU A 175 -7.32 14.10 3.88
C LEU A 175 -8.28 13.03 3.36
N ARG A 176 -9.02 13.33 2.28
CA ARG A 176 -9.96 12.39 1.66
C ARG A 176 -9.34 11.51 0.58
N ARG A 177 -8.08 11.77 0.22
CA ARG A 177 -7.39 11.05 -0.86
C ARG A 177 -6.72 9.78 -0.35
N ARG A 178 -6.55 8.85 -1.28
CA ARG A 178 -5.74 7.66 -1.09
C ARG A 178 -4.28 8.04 -0.88
N LEU A 179 -3.59 7.29 -0.05
CA LEU A 179 -2.16 7.44 0.18
C LEU A 179 -1.40 7.38 -1.15
N LYS A 180 -0.46 8.30 -1.31
CA LYS A 180 0.47 8.33 -2.45
C LYS A 180 1.88 8.32 -1.91
N ASN A 181 2.74 7.57 -2.58
CA ASN A 181 4.17 7.57 -2.28
C ASN A 181 4.76 8.97 -2.46
N GLY A 182 5.61 9.39 -1.53
CA GLY A 182 6.26 10.70 -1.56
C GLY A 182 5.38 11.86 -1.08
N ALA A 183 4.21 11.57 -0.51
CA ALA A 183 3.42 12.61 0.14
C ALA A 183 4.14 13.14 1.38
N ARG A 184 4.04 14.45 1.61
CA ARG A 184 4.67 15.12 2.75
C ARG A 184 3.63 15.87 3.57
N ILE A 185 3.71 15.72 4.87
CA ILE A 185 2.78 16.32 5.83
C ILE A 185 3.58 17.10 6.85
N VAL A 186 3.16 18.32 7.14
CA VAL A 186 3.79 19.17 8.15
C VAL A 186 2.78 19.42 9.25
N ILE A 187 3.16 19.15 10.49
CA ILE A 187 2.34 19.36 11.68
C ILE A 187 3.06 20.35 12.58
N GLU A 188 2.41 21.49 12.85
CA GLU A 188 2.86 22.42 13.89
C GLU A 188 2.53 21.80 15.24
N CYS A 189 3.55 21.53 16.05
CA CYS A 189 3.37 20.97 17.38
C CYS A 189 3.22 22.12 18.37
N CYS A 190 1.96 22.46 18.63
CA CYS A 190 1.58 23.36 19.72
C CYS A 190 1.64 22.63 21.07
N ASP A 191 1.66 23.40 22.15
CA ASP A 191 1.60 22.88 23.51
C ASP A 191 0.36 21.98 23.69
N GLY A 192 0.59 20.72 24.10
CA GLY A 192 -0.45 19.69 24.25
C GLY A 192 -0.49 18.61 23.17
N PHE A 193 0.31 18.71 22.11
CA PHE A 193 0.50 17.60 21.17
C PHE A 193 1.51 16.60 21.73
N ASP A 194 1.11 15.34 21.89
CA ASP A 194 2.01 14.31 22.40
C ASP A 194 3.11 14.01 21.37
N ARG A 195 4.34 14.41 21.72
CA ARG A 195 5.54 14.24 20.89
C ARG A 195 5.91 12.77 20.70
N GLU A 196 5.49 11.89 21.62
CA GLU A 196 5.75 10.45 21.51
C GLU A 196 5.03 9.81 20.33
N LEU A 197 3.90 10.37 19.88
CA LEU A 197 3.12 9.86 18.74
C LEU A 197 3.91 9.86 17.41
N PHE A 198 4.92 10.74 17.29
CA PHE A 198 5.78 10.82 16.12
C PHE A 198 7.00 9.91 16.20
N LEU A 199 7.40 9.52 17.42
CA LEU A 199 8.66 8.85 17.72
C LEU A 199 8.46 7.35 17.99
N LYS A 200 7.34 6.97 18.63
CA LYS A 200 7.02 5.58 18.96
C LYS A 200 6.05 4.98 17.94
N PRO A 201 6.26 3.71 17.52
CA PRO A 201 5.21 2.97 16.83
C PRO A 201 4.04 2.81 17.79
N VAL A 202 2.83 3.15 17.36
CA VAL A 202 1.63 2.83 18.15
C VAL A 202 1.57 1.31 18.18
N THR A 203 1.85 0.72 19.33
CA THR A 203 1.61 -0.70 19.56
C THR A 203 0.10 -0.85 19.64
N VAL A 204 -0.55 -1.03 18.49
CA VAL A 204 -1.97 -1.40 18.47
C VAL A 204 -2.03 -2.84 18.95
N GLY A 205 -2.15 -3.00 20.28
CA GLY A 205 -2.61 -4.23 20.89
C GLY A 205 -3.99 -4.58 20.35
N PHE A 206 -4.15 -5.85 20.03
CA PHE A 206 -5.30 -6.51 19.43
C PHE A 206 -6.65 -6.14 20.07
#